data_AF-A0A2S0MVA4-F1
#
_entry.id   AF-A0A2S0MVA4-F1
#
_cell.length_a   1.000
_cell.length_b   1.000
_cell.length_c   1.000
_cell.angle_alpha   90.00
_cell.angle_beta   90.00
_cell.angle_gamma   90.00
#
_symmetry.space_group_name_H-M   'P 1'
#
loop_
_entity.id
_entity.type
_entity.pdbx_description
1 polymer ?
#
loop_
_entity_poly.entity_id
_entity_poly.type
_entity_poly.pdbx_seq_one_letter_code
_entity_poly.pdbx_strand_id
1 'polypeptide(L)' 'MADPLKDAAIDLEAAFLTEMLKSAGFGEQRKSFGGGAGESQFGTFLVRAQAEQIARSGGIGLAESLYRALLEAEK' A
#
# COMPACT_ATOMS: atom_id res chain seq x y z
N MET A 1 2.85 -23.39 -4.60
CA MET A 1 2.46 -22.42 -5.66
C MET A 1 1.71 -21.30 -4.98
N ALA A 2 2.10 -20.05 -5.23
CA ALA A 2 1.36 -18.89 -4.73
C ALA A 2 -0.01 -18.84 -5.43
N ASP A 3 -1.06 -18.47 -4.70
CA ASP A 3 -2.40 -18.29 -5.25
C ASP A 3 -2.46 -16.89 -5.89
N PRO A 4 -2.63 -16.78 -7.22
CA PRO A 4 -2.60 -15.51 -7.92
C PRO A 4 -3.69 -14.53 -7.46
N LEU A 5 -4.85 -15.03 -7.01
CA LEU A 5 -5.91 -14.18 -6.46
C LEU A 5 -5.51 -13.63 -5.09
N LYS A 6 -4.78 -14.42 -4.29
CA LYS A 6 -4.28 -13.98 -2.98
C LYS A 6 -3.22 -12.90 -3.16
N ASP A 7 -2.32 -13.07 -4.12
CA ASP A 7 -1.32 -12.05 -4.45
C ASP A 7 -2.00 -10.75 -4.95
N ALA A 8 -2.99 -10.87 -5.83
CA ALA A 8 -3.77 -9.72 -6.29
C ALA A 8 -4.50 -8.99 -5.14
N ALA A 9 -5.04 -9.74 -4.17
CA ALA A 9 -5.70 -9.15 -3.01
C ALA A 9 -4.72 -8.41 -2.08
N ILE A 10 -3.50 -8.95 -1.89
CA ILE A 10 -2.43 -8.31 -1.13
C ILE A 10 -1.98 -7.02 -1.83
N ASP A 11 -1.80 -7.05 -3.16
CA ASP A 11 -1.41 -5.87 -3.93
C ASP A 11 -2.47 -4.77 -3.86
N LEU A 12 -3.75 -5.15 -3.82
CA LEU A 12 -4.87 -4.22 -3.70
C LEU A 12 -4.95 -3.60 -2.29
N GLU A 13 -4.70 -4.38 -1.23
CA GLU A 13 -4.52 -3.84 0.12
C GLU A 13 -3.30 -2.90 0.22
N ALA A 14 -2.19 -3.23 -0.43
CA ALA A 14 -1.01 -2.36 -0.48
C ALA A 14 -1.30 -1.02 -1.19
N ALA A 15 -2.04 -1.04 -2.30
CA ALA A 15 -2.47 0.16 -3.00
C ALA A 15 -3.39 1.03 -2.11
N PHE A 16 -4.35 0.41 -1.42
CA PHE A 16 -5.20 1.11 -0.46
C PHE A 16 -4.39 1.75 0.68
N LEU A 17 -3.50 0.98 1.31
CA LEU A 17 -2.63 1.47 2.39
C LEU A 17 -1.72 2.61 1.92
N THR A 18 -1.24 2.58 0.68
CA THR A 18 -0.45 3.67 0.09
C THR A 18 -1.24 4.98 0.12
N GLU A 19 -2.50 4.96 -0.31
CA GLU A 19 -3.35 6.16 -0.32
C GLU A 19 -3.74 6.63 1.07
N MET A 20 -3.97 5.70 2.01
CA MET A 20 -4.23 6.04 3.41
C MET A 20 -3.02 6.68 4.09
N LEU A 21 -1.82 6.14 3.86
CA LEU A 21 -0.58 6.69 4.41
C LEU A 21 -0.29 8.08 3.84
N LYS A 22 -0.45 8.27 2.53
CA LYS A 22 -0.36 9.61 1.90
C LYS A 22 -1.35 10.58 2.54
N SER A 23 -2.61 10.16 2.70
CA SER A 23 -3.66 10.99 3.30
C SER A 23 -3.38 11.34 4.76
N ALA A 24 -2.66 10.46 5.48
CA ALA A 24 -2.18 10.71 6.84
C ALA A 24 -0.94 11.63 6.89
N GLY A 25 -0.47 12.15 5.76
CA GLY A 25 0.68 13.04 5.64
C GLY A 25 2.04 12.34 5.54
N PHE A 26 2.07 11.01 5.36
CA PHE A 26 3.34 10.32 5.11
C PHE A 26 3.87 10.65 3.71
N GLY A 27 5.19 10.83 3.62
CA GLY A 27 5.86 11.17 2.37
C GLY A 27 5.79 12.66 2.00
N GLU A 28 5.05 13.47 2.77
CA GLU A 28 5.07 14.92 2.60
C GLU A 28 6.34 15.56 3.19
N GLN A 29 6.82 16.62 2.54
CA GLN A 29 7.99 17.35 3.03
C GLN A 29 7.66 18.14 4.29
N ARG A 30 8.52 18.03 5.31
CA ARG A 30 8.41 18.89 6.51
C ARG A 30 8.77 20.33 6.14
N LYS A 31 7.80 21.24 6.33
CA LYS A 31 7.86 22.67 5.97
C LYS A 31 9.10 23.45 6.45
N SER A 32 9.81 22.98 7.46
CA SER A 32 10.92 23.73 8.10
C SER A 32 12.30 23.08 7.93
N PHE A 33 12.40 21.86 7.38
CA PHE A 33 13.65 21.10 7.30
C PHE A 33 13.63 20.06 6.15
N GLY A 34 13.10 20.43 4.98
CA GLY A 34 12.90 19.53 3.84
C GLY A 34 14.06 19.50 2.83
N GLY A 35 14.44 18.30 2.38
CA GLY A 35 15.53 17.96 1.46
C GLY A 35 15.33 18.36 -0.02
N GLY A 36 14.64 19.46 -0.30
CA GLY A 36 14.46 20.01 -1.65
C GLY A 36 13.52 19.19 -2.55
N ALA A 37 13.36 19.61 -3.82
CA ALA A 37 12.35 19.07 -4.73
C ALA A 37 12.44 17.54 -4.99
N GLY A 38 13.62 16.94 -4.82
CA GLY A 38 13.82 15.50 -4.99
C GLY A 38 13.17 14.66 -3.88
N GLU A 39 13.14 15.15 -2.65
CA GLU A 39 12.63 14.40 -1.49
C GLU A 39 11.13 14.05 -1.64
N SER A 40 10.33 14.91 -2.27
CA SER A 40 8.90 14.65 -2.52
C SER A 40 8.68 13.40 -3.42
N GLN A 41 9.52 13.21 -4.43
CA GLN A 41 9.45 12.02 -5.29
C GLN A 41 9.85 10.75 -4.53
N PHE A 42 10.91 10.81 -3.71
CA PHE A 42 11.33 9.69 -2.88
C PHE A 42 10.34 9.37 -1.76
N GLY A 43 9.64 10.37 -1.22
CA GLY A 43 8.59 10.19 -0.22
C GLY A 43 7.47 9.27 -0.72
N THR A 44 7.00 9.48 -1.95
CA THR A 44 5.97 8.62 -2.54
C THR A 44 6.45 7.18 -2.71
N PHE A 45 7.69 6.96 -3.17
CA PHE A 45 8.26 5.63 -3.32
C PHE A 45 8.42 4.91 -1.97
N LEU A 46 8.88 5.62 -0.93
CA LEU A 46 9.02 5.07 0.42
C LEU A 46 7.66 4.69 1.01
N VAL A 47 6.65 5.54 0.86
CA VAL A 47 5.30 5.25 1.35
C VAL A 47 4.73 3.99 0.70
N ARG A 48 4.90 3.86 -0.62
CA ARG A 48 4.46 2.66 -1.34
C ARG A 48 5.20 1.41 -0.84
N ALA A 49 6.52 1.46 -0.73
CA ALA A 49 7.31 0.33 -0.24
C ALA A 49 6.89 -0.09 1.18
N GLN A 50 6.60 0.89 2.05
CA GLN A 50 6.12 0.63 3.40
C GLN A 50 4.72 -0.01 3.39
N ALA A 51 3.81 0.48 2.56
CA ALA A 51 2.47 -0.10 2.39
C ALA A 51 2.52 -1.55 1.90
N GLU A 52 3.38 -1.85 0.92
CA GLU A 52 3.61 -3.21 0.41
C GLU A 52 4.14 -4.15 1.50
N GLN A 53 5.08 -3.70 2.33
CA GLN A 53 5.58 -4.49 3.45
C GLN A 53 4.51 -4.72 4.51
N ILE A 54 3.71 -3.69 4.84
CA ILE A 54 2.60 -3.82 5.79
C ILE A 54 1.61 -4.88 5.29
N ALA A 55 1.14 -4.77 4.05
CA ALA A 55 0.20 -5.73 3.44
C ALA A 55 0.77 -7.17 3.46
N ARG A 56 2.04 -7.36 3.07
CA ARG A 56 2.70 -8.68 3.08
C ARG A 56 2.90 -9.25 4.48
N SER A 57 3.09 -8.41 5.50
CA SER A 57 3.27 -8.82 6.89
C SER A 57 1.96 -9.19 7.62
N GLY A 58 0.82 -9.15 6.93
CA GLY A 58 -0.51 -9.43 7.50
C GLY A 58 -1.49 -8.27 7.37
N GLY A 59 -1.01 -7.09 6.96
CA GLY A 59 -1.84 -5.95 6.61
C GLY A 59 -2.75 -5.48 7.75
N ILE A 60 -3.92 -4.98 7.38
CA ILE A 60 -5.02 -4.67 8.30
C ILE A 60 -6.19 -5.65 8.14
N GLY A 61 -6.00 -6.71 7.35
CA GLY A 61 -6.99 -7.75 7.08
C GLY A 61 -7.90 -7.49 5.86
N LEU A 62 -7.62 -6.45 5.07
CA LEU A 62 -8.39 -6.18 3.85
C LEU A 62 -8.09 -7.20 2.75
N ALA A 63 -6.85 -7.68 2.63
CA ALA A 63 -6.50 -8.68 1.62
C ALA A 63 -7.36 -9.95 1.73
N GLU A 64 -7.75 -10.38 2.93
CA GLU A 64 -8.62 -11.55 3.07
C GLU A 64 -10.04 -11.28 2.55
N SER A 65 -10.61 -10.12 2.89
CA SER A 65 -11.94 -9.70 2.41
C SER A 65 -11.94 -9.54 0.88
N LEU A 66 -10.88 -8.95 0.33
CA LEU A 66 -10.70 -8.76 -1.11
C LEU A 66 -10.51 -10.09 -1.83
N TYR A 67 -9.73 -11.01 -1.28
CA TYR A 67 -9.54 -12.34 -1.84
C TYR A 67 -10.86 -13.11 -1.93
N ARG A 68 -11.69 -13.07 -0.87
CA ARG A 68 -13.02 -13.69 -0.88
C ARG A 68 -13.92 -13.06 -1.94
N ALA A 69 -13.93 -11.74 -2.07
CA ALA A 69 -14.70 -11.04 -3.10
C ALA A 69 -14.23 -11.37 -4.53
N LEU A 70 -12.91 -11.48 -4.74
CA LEU A 70 -12.34 -11.88 -6.04
C LEU A 70 -12.73 -13.32 -6.40
N LEU A 71 -12.70 -14.25 -5.44
CA LEU A 71 -13.19 -15.62 -5.63
C LEU A 71 -14.69 -15.70 -5.97
N GLU A 72 -15.50 -14.80 -5.40
CA GLU A 72 -16.92 -14.71 -5.74
C GLU A 72 -17.15 -14.13 -7.14
N ALA A 73 -16.35 -13.15 -7.54
CA ALA A 73 -16.44 -12.50 -8.85
C ALA A 73 -15.96 -13.40 -10.02
N GLU A 74 -15.12 -14.40 -9.75
CA GLU A 74 -14.63 -15.36 -10.74
C GLU A 74 -15.62 -16.52 -11.03
N LYS A 75 -16.73 -16.62 -10.28
CA LYS A 75 -17.80 -17.59 -10.51
C LYS A 75 -18.84 -17.09 -11.50
#